data_AF-A0A8T4X514-F1
#
_entry.id   AF-A0A8T4X514-F1
#
_cell.length_a   1.000
_cell.length_b   1.000
_cell.length_c   1.000
_cell.angle_alpha   90.00
_cell.angle_beta   90.00
_cell.angle_gamma   90.00
#
_symmetry.space_group_name_H-M   'P 1'
#
loop_
_entity.id
_entity.type
_entity.pdbx_description
1 polymer ?
#
loop_
_entity_poly.entity_id
_entity_poly.type
_entity_poly.pdbx_seq_one_letter_code
_entity_poly.pdbx_strand_id
1 'polypeptide(L)'
;PKDIDGDGILDDVDLCPSQAETVNGIEDTDGCPDVVPPKDIDGDGILDDVDLCPSQAETVNGIEDTDGCPDKKQDDKDESVLIYVIIGIVIAGIGAVIGIKLHGKGTDGKNDNSTNSNQDNGDTDPQVEVRITGGIYK
;
A
#
# COMPACT_ATOMS: atom_id res chain seq x y z
N PRO A 1 41.56 41.43 -1.89
CA PRO A 1 40.73 40.40 -1.23
C PRO A 1 41.18 39.02 -1.69
N LYS A 2 41.08 38.01 -0.83
CA LYS A 2 41.50 36.64 -1.14
C LYS A 2 40.25 35.75 -1.14
N ASP A 3 40.24 34.82 -2.07
CA ASP A 3 39.19 33.86 -2.36
C ASP A 3 39.95 32.66 -2.94
N ILE A 4 40.14 31.62 -2.13
CA ILE A 4 41.04 30.49 -2.44
C ILE A 4 40.40 29.51 -3.41
N ASP A 5 39.12 29.21 -3.26
CA ASP A 5 38.38 28.21 -4.01
C ASP A 5 37.57 28.79 -5.17
N GLY A 6 37.42 30.12 -5.22
CA GLY A 6 36.93 30.85 -6.37
C GLY A 6 35.41 30.82 -6.51
N ASP A 7 34.67 30.65 -5.41
CA ASP A 7 33.21 30.63 -5.40
C ASP A 7 32.57 32.03 -5.36
N GLY A 8 33.39 33.06 -5.14
CA GLY A 8 32.98 34.46 -5.08
C GLY A 8 32.70 35.00 -3.67
N ILE A 9 32.85 34.17 -2.64
CA ILE A 9 32.85 34.56 -1.23
C ILE A 9 34.31 34.78 -0.81
N LEU A 10 34.55 35.81 0.00
CA LEU A 10 35.92 36.15 0.40
C LEU A 10 36.33 35.31 1.62
N ASP A 11 37.59 34.88 1.66
CA ASP A 11 38.19 34.08 2.76
C ASP A 11 37.91 34.62 4.18
N ASP A 12 37.64 35.93 4.34
CA ASP A 12 37.40 36.58 5.64
C ASP A 12 35.96 36.43 6.14
N VAL A 13 35.02 36.05 5.26
CA VAL A 13 33.60 35.84 5.57
C VAL A 13 33.10 34.44 5.19
N ASP A 14 33.92 33.67 4.49
CA ASP A 14 33.69 32.29 4.09
C ASP A 14 33.86 31.31 5.27
N LEU A 15 32.86 30.46 5.53
CA LEU A 15 32.93 29.41 6.54
C LEU A 15 33.77 28.20 6.11
N CYS A 16 33.90 27.96 4.81
CA CYS A 16 34.70 26.89 4.23
C CYS A 16 35.69 27.42 3.15
N PRO A 17 36.74 28.20 3.51
CA PRO A 17 37.66 28.89 2.57
C PRO A 17 38.53 28.02 1.64
N SER A 18 38.26 26.73 1.52
CA SER A 18 38.99 25.82 0.64
C SER A 18 38.05 24.88 -0.12
N GLN A 19 36.74 25.09 0.01
CA GLN A 19 35.69 24.29 -0.58
C GLN A 19 34.66 25.24 -1.17
N ALA A 20 34.66 25.34 -2.50
CA ALA A 20 33.71 26.18 -3.19
C ALA A 20 32.25 25.83 -2.83
N GLU A 21 31.48 26.87 -2.53
CA GLU A 21 30.03 26.88 -2.37
C GLU A 21 29.30 26.09 -3.48
N THR A 22 28.23 25.38 -3.12
CA THR A 22 27.36 24.67 -4.05
C THR A 22 25.98 25.33 -4.08
N VAL A 23 25.77 26.22 -5.05
CA VAL A 23 24.50 26.94 -5.23
C VAL A 23 23.35 25.97 -5.56
N ASN A 24 22.60 25.55 -4.53
CA ASN A 24 21.55 24.54 -4.62
C ASN A 24 20.26 24.94 -3.86
N GLY A 25 20.24 26.13 -3.24
CA GLY A 25 19.10 26.66 -2.48
C GLY A 25 19.15 26.38 -0.98
N ILE A 26 20.21 25.75 -0.49
CA ILE A 26 20.52 25.51 0.92
C ILE A 26 21.75 26.36 1.22
N GLU A 27 21.66 27.18 2.27
CA GLU A 27 22.73 28.05 2.83
C GLU A 27 23.73 28.72 1.86
N ASP A 28 23.34 28.99 0.60
CA ASP A 28 24.15 29.49 -0.55
C ASP A 28 25.00 30.78 -0.34
N THR A 29 25.04 31.32 0.87
CA THR A 29 25.77 32.53 1.24
C THR A 29 26.80 32.31 2.34
N ASP A 30 26.91 31.10 2.87
CA ASP A 30 27.79 30.78 3.99
C ASP A 30 29.20 30.34 3.53
N GLY A 31 29.36 29.99 2.26
CA GLY A 31 30.64 29.62 1.65
C GLY A 31 30.95 28.13 1.77
N CYS A 32 29.99 27.31 2.19
CA CYS A 32 30.19 25.89 2.39
C CYS A 32 29.40 25.06 1.37
N PRO A 33 29.97 23.96 0.84
CA PRO A 33 29.26 23.11 -0.09
C PRO A 33 28.11 22.36 0.60
N ASP A 34 26.88 22.70 0.24
CA ASP A 34 25.70 21.98 0.70
C ASP A 34 25.30 20.80 -0.19
N VAL A 35 24.52 19.88 0.40
CA VAL A 35 23.90 18.75 -0.31
C VAL A 35 22.39 18.78 -0.19
N VAL A 36 21.70 18.66 -1.32
CA VAL A 36 20.25 18.42 -1.32
C VAL A 36 20.01 16.95 -1.00
N PRO A 37 19.30 16.61 0.09
CA PRO A 37 18.96 15.22 0.37
C PRO A 37 18.06 14.67 -0.74
N PRO A 38 18.21 13.39 -1.11
CA PRO A 38 17.29 12.75 -2.03
C PRO A 38 15.86 12.78 -1.44
N LYS A 39 14.87 12.89 -2.32
CA LYS A 39 13.47 13.01 -1.92
C LYS A 39 12.78 11.65 -1.97
N ASP A 40 11.90 11.46 -1.01
CA ASP A 40 10.97 10.35 -0.85
C ASP A 40 9.71 10.97 -0.22
N ILE A 41 8.76 11.35 -1.07
CA ILE A 41 7.61 12.19 -0.69
C ILE A 41 6.60 11.44 0.18
N ASP A 42 6.40 10.14 -0.05
CA ASP A 42 5.43 9.33 0.69
C ASP A 42 6.07 8.46 1.78
N GLY A 43 7.40 8.38 1.83
CA GLY A 43 8.16 7.81 2.93
C GLY A 43 8.18 6.29 2.93
N ASP A 44 8.06 5.65 1.77
CA ASP A 44 8.08 4.20 1.64
C ASP A 44 9.50 3.60 1.51
N GLY A 45 10.51 4.46 1.35
CA GLY A 45 11.92 4.09 1.23
C GLY A 45 12.44 3.96 -0.21
N ILE A 46 11.61 4.24 -1.21
CA ILE A 46 11.97 4.36 -2.62
C ILE A 46 12.09 5.86 -2.95
N LEU A 47 13.15 6.24 -3.66
CA LEU A 47 13.36 7.65 -4.00
C LEU A 47 12.43 8.08 -5.13
N ASP A 48 11.96 9.33 -5.07
CA ASP A 48 11.04 9.92 -6.07
C ASP A 48 11.51 9.77 -7.53
N ASP A 49 12.83 9.66 -7.76
CA ASP A 49 13.42 9.54 -9.10
C ASP A 49 13.33 8.14 -9.70
N VAL A 50 13.08 7.12 -8.88
CA VAL A 50 12.94 5.72 -9.27
C VAL A 50 11.58 5.12 -8.89
N ASP A 51 10.78 5.83 -8.11
CA ASP A 51 9.42 5.48 -7.72
C ASP A 51 8.41 5.73 -8.88
N LEU A 52 7.61 4.72 -9.24
CA LEU A 52 6.55 4.86 -10.24
C LEU A 52 5.33 5.64 -9.71
N CYS A 53 5.14 5.67 -8.39
CA CYS A 53 4.07 6.36 -7.70
C CYS A 53 4.57 7.29 -6.56
N PRO A 54 5.31 8.40 -6.85
CA PRO A 54 5.98 9.28 -5.85
C PRO A 54 5.12 10.02 -4.83
N SER A 55 3.86 9.65 -4.66
CA SER A 55 2.92 10.27 -3.73
C SER A 55 2.01 9.23 -3.07
N GLN A 56 2.27 7.94 -3.29
CA GLN A 56 1.50 6.82 -2.80
C GLN A 56 2.44 5.71 -2.35
N ALA A 57 2.67 5.66 -1.03
CA ALA A 57 3.55 4.69 -0.44
C ALA A 57 3.23 3.24 -0.85
N GLU A 58 4.28 2.50 -1.18
CA GLU A 58 4.26 1.08 -1.47
C GLU A 58 3.60 0.25 -0.36
N THR A 59 2.87 -0.79 -0.75
CA THR A 59 2.30 -1.77 0.17
C THR A 59 3.04 -3.11 0.03
N VAL A 60 4.09 -3.31 0.85
CA VAL A 60 4.88 -4.55 0.85
C VAL A 60 4.00 -5.78 1.13
N ASN A 61 3.63 -6.49 0.07
CA ASN A 61 2.62 -7.53 0.09
C ASN A 61 3.01 -8.78 -0.70
N GLY A 62 4.15 -8.74 -1.39
CA GLY A 62 4.71 -9.82 -2.21
C GLY A 62 4.40 -9.70 -3.70
N ILE A 63 3.87 -8.56 -4.14
CA ILE A 63 3.52 -8.24 -5.53
C ILE A 63 4.22 -6.92 -5.82
N GLU A 64 5.04 -6.91 -6.87
CA GLU A 64 5.81 -5.76 -7.40
C GLU A 64 6.43 -4.79 -6.37
N ASP A 65 6.76 -5.26 -5.14
CA ASP A 65 7.24 -4.49 -3.96
C ASP A 65 8.49 -3.58 -4.16
N THR A 66 9.01 -3.45 -5.37
CA THR A 66 10.16 -2.61 -5.73
C THR A 66 9.82 -1.50 -6.74
N ASP A 67 8.58 -1.44 -7.23
CA ASP A 67 8.16 -0.44 -8.21
C ASP A 67 7.67 0.87 -7.57
N GLY A 68 7.38 0.85 -6.27
CA GLY A 68 6.92 2.00 -5.49
C GLY A 68 5.42 2.26 -5.61
N CYS A 69 4.65 1.35 -6.21
CA CYS A 69 3.21 1.52 -6.43
C CYS A 69 2.38 0.51 -5.61
N PRO A 70 1.41 0.99 -4.80
CA PRO A 70 0.63 0.11 -3.93
C PRO A 70 -0.18 -0.94 -4.71
N ASP A 71 0.20 -2.19 -4.53
CA ASP A 71 -0.46 -3.34 -5.15
C ASP A 71 -1.62 -3.91 -4.35
N LYS A 72 -2.54 -4.56 -5.08
CA LYS A 72 -3.64 -5.31 -4.49
C LYS A 72 -3.35 -6.79 -4.57
N LYS A 73 -3.43 -7.48 -3.43
CA LYS A 73 -3.57 -8.94 -3.42
C LYS A 73 -4.82 -9.30 -4.22
N GLN A 74 -4.63 -10.06 -5.29
CA GLN A 74 -5.74 -10.78 -5.89
C GLN A 74 -6.13 -11.82 -4.84
N ASP A 75 -7.19 -11.54 -4.07
CA ASP A 75 -7.82 -12.59 -3.28
C ASP A 75 -8.09 -13.72 -4.26
N ASP A 76 -7.48 -14.88 -4.03
CA ASP A 76 -7.75 -16.11 -4.76
C ASP A 76 -9.23 -16.44 -4.57
N LYS A 77 -10.10 -15.80 -5.34
CA LYS A 77 -11.55 -16.07 -5.38
C LYS A 77 -11.78 -17.35 -6.17
N ASP A 78 -11.10 -18.40 -5.76
CA ASP A 78 -11.31 -19.76 -6.23
C ASP A 78 -12.50 -20.44 -5.49
N GLU A 79 -13.36 -19.65 -4.84
CA GLU A 79 -14.62 -20.14 -4.28
C GLU A 79 -15.76 -20.20 -5.33
N SER A 80 -15.52 -19.64 -6.53
CA SER A 80 -16.50 -19.62 -7.62
C SER A 80 -16.40 -20.84 -8.55
N VAL A 81 -15.22 -21.48 -8.65
CA VAL A 81 -15.00 -22.70 -9.46
C VAL A 81 -15.79 -23.88 -8.90
N LEU A 82 -15.89 -23.98 -7.57
CA LEU A 82 -16.65 -25.05 -6.93
C LEU A 82 -18.15 -25.01 -7.31
N ILE A 83 -18.74 -23.82 -7.45
CA ILE A 83 -20.13 -23.63 -7.89
C ILE A 83 -20.34 -24.11 -9.33
N TYR A 84 -19.47 -23.71 -10.26
CA TYR A 84 -19.61 -24.08 -11.68
C TYR A 84 -19.36 -25.57 -11.93
N VAL A 85 -18.42 -26.19 -11.21
CA VAL A 85 -18.17 -27.63 -11.26
C VAL A 85 -19.37 -28.41 -10.72
N ILE A 86 -20.00 -27.95 -9.64
CA ILE A 86 -21.22 -28.57 -9.08
C ILE A 86 -22.38 -28.49 -10.08
N ILE A 87 -22.63 -27.31 -10.69
CA ILE A 87 -23.69 -27.14 -11.69
C ILE A 87 -23.45 -28.06 -12.90
N GLY A 88 -22.20 -28.17 -13.36
CA GLY A 88 -21.82 -29.05 -14.48
C GLY A 88 -22.09 -30.54 -14.20
N ILE A 89 -21.79 -31.02 -12.99
CA ILE A 89 -22.03 -32.41 -12.58
C ILE A 89 -23.54 -32.72 -12.46
N VAL A 90 -24.33 -31.76 -11.97
CA VAL A 90 -25.79 -31.87 -11.86
C VAL A 90 -26.46 -31.94 -13.23
N ILE A 91 -25.99 -31.17 -14.21
CA ILE A 91 -26.50 -31.22 -15.60
C ILE A 91 -26.07 -32.52 -16.30
N ALA A 92 -24.85 -33.02 -16.01
CA ALA A 92 -24.32 -34.24 -16.62
C ALA A 92 -24.90 -35.54 -16.03
N GLY A 93 -25.76 -35.48 -15.00
CA GLY A 93 -26.47 -36.66 -14.46
C GLY A 93 -25.58 -37.66 -13.73
N ILE A 94 -24.32 -37.33 -13.46
CA ILE A 94 -23.40 -38.17 -12.69
C ILE A 94 -23.61 -37.84 -11.21
N GLY A 95 -24.64 -38.45 -10.63
CA GLY A 95 -24.98 -38.27 -9.22
C GLY A 95 -24.00 -38.96 -8.28
N ALA A 96 -23.04 -38.21 -7.75
CA ALA A 96 -22.57 -38.33 -6.37
C ALA A 96 -21.70 -37.13 -5.99
N VAL A 97 -22.25 -36.18 -5.22
CA VAL A 97 -21.46 -35.23 -4.44
C VAL A 97 -21.87 -35.37 -2.99
N ILE A 98 -21.04 -36.01 -2.17
CA ILE A 98 -21.23 -36.10 -0.72
C ILE A 98 -20.49 -34.92 -0.08
N GLY A 99 -21.28 -34.03 0.53
CA GLY A 99 -20.92 -33.21 1.70
C GLY A 99 -20.19 -31.90 1.42
N ILE A 100 -20.24 -30.85 2.25
CA ILE A 100 -20.87 -30.57 3.55
C ILE A 100 -21.10 -29.04 3.55
N LYS A 101 -22.21 -28.55 4.10
CA LYS A 101 -22.39 -27.10 4.33
C LYS A 101 -21.67 -26.71 5.62
N LEU A 102 -20.52 -26.04 5.52
CA LEU A 102 -19.91 -25.35 6.65
C LEU A 102 -20.13 -23.85 6.49
N HIS A 103 -20.78 -23.22 7.46
CA HIS A 103 -20.74 -21.78 7.63
C HIS A 103 -19.83 -21.49 8.81
N GLY A 104 -18.73 -20.77 8.57
CA GLY A 104 -17.95 -20.09 9.59
C GLY A 104 -17.70 -18.67 9.10
N LYS A 105 -18.35 -17.68 9.73
CA LYS A 105 -18.04 -16.26 9.55
C LYS A 105 -16.63 -16.02 10.11
N GLY A 106 -15.68 -15.67 9.25
CA GLY A 106 -14.45 -15.01 9.70
C GLY A 106 -14.81 -13.60 10.16
N THR A 107 -14.68 -13.32 11.45
CA THR A 107 -14.73 -11.96 11.99
C THR A 107 -13.32 -11.42 12.05
N ASP A 108 -12.92 -10.65 11.06
CA ASP A 108 -11.75 -9.77 11.22
C ASP A 108 -12.26 -8.50 11.89
N GLY A 109 -12.25 -8.53 13.22
CA GLY A 109 -12.51 -7.36 14.03
C GLY A 109 -11.43 -6.32 13.79
N LYS A 110 -11.76 -5.27 13.03
CA LYS A 110 -11.12 -3.97 13.20
C LYS A 110 -11.47 -3.48 14.60
N ASN A 111 -10.44 -3.18 15.37
CA ASN A 111 -10.48 -2.53 16.66
C ASN A 111 -10.19 -1.03 16.48
N ASP A 112 -11.05 -0.33 15.76
CA ASP A 112 -11.05 1.12 15.69
C ASP A 112 -11.75 1.70 16.91
N ASN A 113 -11.02 1.75 18.03
CA ASN A 113 -11.36 2.65 19.12
C ASN A 113 -10.81 4.04 18.84
N SER A 114 -11.52 4.82 18.02
CA SER A 114 -11.53 6.27 18.16
C SER A 114 -12.78 6.86 17.48
N THR A 115 -13.80 7.04 18.31
CA THR A 115 -14.96 7.90 18.07
C THR A 115 -14.55 9.35 17.76
N ASN A 116 -15.01 9.91 16.64
CA ASN A 116 -15.86 11.11 16.68
C ASN A 116 -16.60 11.38 15.35
N SER A 117 -17.93 11.21 15.43
CA SER A 117 -19.04 11.87 14.74
C SER A 117 -18.82 12.62 13.41
N ASN A 118 -19.39 12.10 12.33
CA ASN A 118 -20.57 12.71 11.71
C ASN A 118 -21.25 11.72 10.74
N GLN A 119 -22.57 11.60 10.90
CA GLN A 119 -23.48 10.77 10.13
C GLN A 119 -23.45 11.07 8.63
N ASP A 120 -23.43 10.00 7.82
CA ASP A 120 -24.41 9.87 6.74
C ASP A 120 -24.86 8.41 6.59
N ASN A 121 -26.12 8.25 6.20
CA ASN A 121 -26.97 7.08 6.39
C ASN A 121 -27.02 6.16 5.16
N GLY A 122 -27.27 4.87 5.40
CA GLY A 122 -27.61 3.85 4.39
C GLY A 122 -26.38 3.06 3.97
N ASP A 123 -26.33 1.73 4.04
CA ASP A 123 -27.35 0.82 3.53
C ASP A 123 -27.15 -0.59 4.16
N THR A 124 -28.27 -1.11 4.67
CA THR A 124 -28.65 -2.50 5.00
C THR A 124 -27.64 -3.58 5.49
N ASP A 125 -27.94 -4.05 6.71
CA ASP A 125 -27.50 -5.31 7.35
C ASP A 125 -27.93 -6.57 6.56
N PRO A 126 -27.02 -7.47 6.15
CA PRO A 126 -27.41 -8.80 5.69
C PRO A 126 -27.68 -9.69 6.91
N GLN A 127 -28.95 -9.74 7.31
CA GLN A 127 -29.41 -10.77 8.26
C GLN A 127 -29.24 -12.16 7.66
N VAL A 128 -28.29 -12.91 8.19
CA VAL A 128 -28.06 -14.32 7.83
C VAL A 128 -28.88 -15.20 8.77
N GLU A 129 -30.03 -15.70 8.31
CA GLU A 129 -30.82 -16.72 9.02
C GLU A 129 -30.46 -18.13 8.50
N VAL A 130 -30.10 -19.05 9.40
CA VAL A 130 -29.68 -20.42 9.09
C VAL A 130 -30.77 -21.40 9.52
N ARG A 131 -31.33 -22.19 8.59
CA ARG A 131 -32.26 -23.29 8.91
C ARG A 131 -31.78 -24.62 8.31
N ILE A 132 -31.72 -25.65 9.15
CA ILE A 132 -31.39 -27.03 8.79
C ILE A 132 -32.70 -27.84 8.76
N THR A 133 -33.12 -28.36 7.61
CA THR A 133 -34.15 -29.40 7.52
C THR A 133 -33.52 -30.68 6.98
N GLY A 134 -33.31 -31.66 7.87
CA GLY A 134 -32.76 -32.96 7.51
C GLY A 134 -33.79 -33.89 6.86
N GLY A 135 -33.33 -34.75 5.96
CA GLY A 135 -34.11 -35.86 5.41
C GLY A 135 -33.19 -36.95 4.85
N ILE A 136 -33.30 -38.16 5.39
CA ILE A 136 -32.69 -39.40 4.87
C ILE A 136 -33.62 -39.91 3.76
N TYR A 137 -33.13 -40.09 2.54
CA TYR A 137 -33.91 -40.69 1.44
C TYR A 137 -33.71 -42.21 1.43
N LYS A 138 -34.81 -42.96 1.46
CA LYS A 138 -34.88 -44.35 0.98
C LYS A 138 -35.28 -44.35 -0.49
#